data_AF-F2EF17-F1
#
_entry.id   AF-F2EF17-F1
#
_cell.length_a   1.000
_cell.length_b   1.000
_cell.length_c   1.000
_cell.angle_alpha   90.00
_cell.angle_beta   90.00
_cell.angle_gamma   90.00
#
_symmetry.space_group_name_H-M   'P 1'
#
loop_
_entity.id
_entity.type
_entity.pdbx_description
1 polymer ?
#
loop_
_entity_poly.entity_id
_entity_poly.type
_entity_poly.pdbx_seq_one_letter_code
_entity_poly.pdbx_strand_id
1 'polypeptide(L)'
;MESGGPLARLDPGDGRGGWRAALFIVVVGFLERIGFIGVGGNLITYLTGPLGMSTAAAAAGVNAWSGTVLVLPLVGALAADSRLGRYRAVLLAGVLYLLAFGYKSGCGR
;
A
#
# COMPACT_ATOMS: atom_id res chain seq x y z
N MET A 1 7.54 12.68 61.29
CA MET A 1 6.51 12.05 60.45
C MET A 1 6.49 12.80 59.12
N GLU A 2 7.55 12.67 58.33
CA GLU A 2 7.62 13.20 56.96
C GLU A 2 8.55 12.26 56.15
N SER A 3 7.97 11.17 55.65
CA SER A 3 8.65 10.30 54.68
C SER A 3 8.41 10.88 53.29
N GLY A 4 9.35 11.72 52.82
CA GLY A 4 9.44 12.13 51.44
C GLY A 4 9.80 10.94 50.56
N GLY A 5 8.79 10.23 50.08
CA GLY A 5 8.95 9.26 49.00
C GLY A 5 9.17 10.00 47.67
N PRO A 6 10.13 9.60 46.82
CA PRO A 6 10.30 10.21 45.51
C PRO A 6 9.03 9.97 44.70
N LEU A 7 8.39 11.05 44.25
CA LEU A 7 7.33 11.00 43.26
C LEU A 7 7.87 10.21 42.07
N ALA A 8 7.23 9.06 41.79
CA ALA A 8 7.47 8.28 40.61
C ALA A 8 7.41 9.21 39.40
N ARG A 9 8.58 9.54 38.86
CA ARG A 9 8.76 10.30 37.64
C ARG A 9 8.07 9.47 36.57
N LEU A 10 6.88 9.88 36.14
CA LEU A 10 6.34 9.40 34.87
C LEU A 10 7.38 9.77 33.84
N ASP A 11 8.16 8.80 33.37
CA ASP A 11 9.12 8.99 32.30
C ASP A 11 8.30 9.24 31.03
N PRO A 12 8.21 10.49 30.53
CA PRO A 12 7.45 10.76 29.34
C PRO A 12 8.37 10.50 28.17
N GLY A 13 8.37 9.28 27.68
CA GLY A 13 8.92 9.00 26.36
C GLY A 13 9.70 7.71 26.26
N ASP A 14 8.99 6.59 26.25
CA ASP A 14 9.42 5.47 25.42
C ASP A 14 9.57 6.01 23.98
N GLY A 15 10.82 6.17 23.55
CA GLY A 15 11.24 6.82 22.29
C GLY A 15 10.85 6.08 21.01
N ARG A 16 9.57 5.75 20.83
CA ARG A 16 8.99 5.24 19.58
C ARG A 16 7.79 6.09 19.18
N GLY A 17 8.03 6.98 18.21
CA GLY A 17 6.99 7.73 17.50
C GLY A 17 6.56 9.01 18.20
N GLY A 18 7.14 10.15 17.79
CA GLY A 18 6.73 11.49 18.20
C GLY A 18 6.20 12.32 17.03
N TRP A 19 6.09 13.63 17.21
CA TRP A 19 5.62 14.60 16.21
C TRP A 19 6.28 14.47 14.82
N ARG A 20 7.54 14.02 14.76
CA ARG A 20 8.24 13.74 13.49
C ARG A 20 7.59 12.61 12.67
N ALA A 21 7.16 11.54 13.33
CA ALA A 21 6.47 10.43 12.66
C ALA A 21 5.06 10.84 12.20
N ALA A 22 4.35 11.63 13.03
CA ALA A 22 3.05 12.19 12.66
C ALA A 22 3.16 13.09 11.42
N LEU A 23 4.12 14.01 11.39
CA LEU A 23 4.37 14.87 10.23
C LEU A 23 4.73 14.07 8.99
N PHE A 24 5.54 13.02 9.13
CA PHE A 24 5.89 12.14 8.01
C PHE A 24 4.66 11.47 7.39
N ILE A 25 3.77 10.90 8.22
CA ILE A 25 2.53 10.27 7.74
C ILE A 25 1.62 11.29 7.04
N VAL A 26 1.48 12.48 7.60
CA VAL A 26 0.66 13.56 7.00
C VAL A 26 1.20 13.98 5.64
N VAL A 27 2.51 14.24 5.53
CA VAL A 27 3.14 14.64 4.27
C VAL A 27 2.99 13.54 3.22
N VAL A 28 3.27 12.29 3.58
CA VAL A 28 3.14 11.15 2.65
C VAL A 28 1.69 10.99 2.17
N GLY A 29 0.71 11.03 3.07
CA GLY A 29 -0.71 10.93 2.70
C GLY A 29 -1.19 12.08 1.82
N PHE A 30 -0.67 13.29 2.05
CA PHE A 30 -0.96 14.44 1.21
C PHE A 30 -0.39 14.29 -0.21
N LEU A 31 0.88 13.88 -0.33
CA LEU A 31 1.52 13.64 -1.63
C LEU A 31 0.80 12.52 -2.41
N GLU A 32 0.40 11.46 -1.70
CA GLU A 32 -0.34 10.35 -2.29
C GLU A 32 -1.68 10.82 -2.89
N ARG A 33 -2.43 11.66 -2.14
CA ARG A 33 -3.68 12.25 -2.63
C ARG A 33 -3.47 13.18 -3.83
N ILE A 34 -2.42 14.01 -3.85
CA ILE A 34 -2.10 14.85 -5.01
C ILE A 34 -1.84 13.99 -6.24
N GLY A 35 -0.99 12.96 -6.12
CA GLY A 35 -0.68 12.06 -7.22
C GLY A 35 -1.93 11.33 -7.73
N PHE A 36 -2.76 10.82 -6.82
CA PHE A 36 -3.97 10.10 -7.18
C PHE A 36 -4.97 10.96 -7.96
N ILE A 37 -5.29 12.16 -7.46
CA ILE A 37 -6.25 13.05 -8.10
C ILE A 37 -5.67 13.64 -9.40
N GLY A 38 -4.38 13.98 -9.41
CA GLY A 38 -3.70 14.53 -10.59
C GLY A 38 -3.66 13.55 -11.76
N VAL A 39 -3.34 12.28 -11.50
CA VAL A 39 -3.36 11.23 -12.53
C VAL A 39 -4.79 10.86 -12.89
N GLY A 40 -5.65 10.59 -11.90
CA GLY A 40 -7.03 10.16 -12.13
C GLY A 40 -7.84 11.15 -12.96
N GLY A 41 -7.66 12.45 -12.75
CA GLY A 41 -8.37 13.50 -13.49
C GLY A 41 -7.91 13.69 -14.94
N ASN A 42 -6.66 13.34 -15.27
CA ASN A 42 -6.09 13.60 -16.60
C ASN A 42 -5.91 12.34 -17.46
N LEU A 43 -5.93 11.16 -16.85
CA LEU A 43 -5.58 9.90 -17.52
C LEU A 43 -6.51 9.58 -18.69
N ILE A 44 -7.83 9.72 -18.55
CA ILE A 44 -8.77 9.40 -19.64
C ILE A 44 -8.55 10.31 -20.85
N THR A 45 -8.37 11.62 -20.61
CA THR A 45 -8.13 12.63 -21.64
C THR A 45 -6.79 12.41 -22.33
N TYR A 46 -5.78 11.97 -21.60
CA TYR A 46 -4.48 11.61 -22.16
C TYR A 46 -4.56 10.37 -23.07
N LEU A 47 -5.31 9.34 -22.65
CA LEU A 47 -5.48 8.11 -23.41
C LEU A 47 -6.31 8.31 -24.68
N THR A 48 -7.37 9.11 -24.64
CA THR A 48 -8.23 9.38 -25.79
C THR A 48 -7.69 10.45 -26.74
N GLY A 49 -6.98 11.45 -26.22
CA GLY A 49 -6.40 12.54 -27.02
C GLY A 49 -5.04 12.18 -27.59
N PRO A 50 -3.92 12.47 -26.90
CA PRO A 50 -2.56 12.20 -27.38
C PRO A 50 -2.27 10.76 -27.81
N LEU A 51 -2.82 9.76 -27.11
CA LEU A 51 -2.65 8.35 -27.49
C LEU A 51 -3.68 7.86 -28.52
N GLY A 52 -4.75 8.61 -28.78
CA GLY A 52 -5.75 8.28 -29.78
C GLY A 52 -6.48 6.95 -29.56
N MET A 53 -6.55 6.43 -28.33
CA MET A 53 -7.28 5.19 -28.06
C MET A 53 -8.78 5.40 -28.19
N SER A 54 -9.50 4.34 -28.59
CA SER A 54 -10.96 4.34 -28.53
C SER A 54 -11.43 4.51 -27.08
N THR A 55 -12.61 5.12 -26.90
CA THR A 55 -13.17 5.39 -25.57
C THR A 55 -13.28 4.12 -24.71
N ALA A 56 -13.58 2.99 -25.35
CA ALA A 56 -13.65 1.69 -24.69
C ALA A 56 -12.27 1.20 -24.20
N ALA A 57 -11.23 1.33 -25.02
CA ALA A 57 -9.86 0.96 -24.64
C ALA A 57 -9.30 1.90 -23.56
N ALA A 58 -9.56 3.20 -23.68
CA ALA A 58 -9.16 4.20 -22.67
C ALA A 58 -9.85 3.94 -21.33
N ALA A 59 -11.14 3.62 -21.31
CA ALA A 59 -11.88 3.25 -20.10
C ALA A 59 -11.31 1.97 -19.45
N ALA A 60 -10.93 0.97 -20.26
CA ALA A 60 -10.25 -0.22 -19.76
C ALA A 60 -8.90 0.11 -19.11
N GLY A 61 -8.12 1.03 -19.70
CA GLY A 61 -6.87 1.53 -19.13
C GLY A 61 -7.06 2.26 -17.79
N VAL A 62 -8.09 3.11 -17.69
CA VAL A 62 -8.43 3.80 -16.43
C VAL A 62 -8.88 2.82 -15.34
N ASN A 63 -9.66 1.79 -15.71
CA ASN A 63 -10.07 0.73 -14.80
C ASN A 63 -8.86 -0.09 -14.30
N ALA A 64 -7.91 -0.41 -15.20
CA ALA A 64 -6.69 -1.11 -14.83
C ALA A 64 -5.79 -0.28 -13.90
N TRP A 65 -5.65 1.02 -14.16
CA TRP A 65 -4.96 1.94 -13.26
C TRP A 65 -5.62 1.98 -11.88
N SER A 66 -6.95 2.16 -11.82
CA SER A 66 -7.72 2.17 -10.57
C SER A 66 -7.54 0.85 -9.79
N GLY A 67 -7.63 -0.29 -10.47
CA GLY A 67 -7.40 -1.60 -9.87
C GLY A 67 -5.98 -1.75 -9.32
N THR A 68 -4.98 -1.24 -10.04
CA THR A 68 -3.57 -1.27 -9.59
C THR A 68 -3.37 -0.44 -8.33
N VAL A 69 -3.96 0.76 -8.27
CA VAL A 69 -3.87 1.63 -7.08
C VAL A 69 -4.54 0.99 -5.85
N LEU A 70 -5.61 0.21 -6.02
CA LEU A 70 -6.25 -0.51 -4.91
C LEU A 70 -5.39 -1.69 -4.41
N VAL A 71 -4.67 -2.38 -5.30
CA VAL A 71 -3.81 -3.51 -4.94
C VAL A 71 -2.48 -3.04 -4.33
N LEU A 72 -1.97 -1.89 -4.75
CA LEU A 72 -0.66 -1.38 -4.34
C LEU A 72 -0.50 -1.22 -2.80
N PRO A 73 -1.47 -0.69 -2.03
CA PRO A 73 -1.42 -0.66 -0.57
C PRO A 73 -1.39 -2.04 0.06
N LEU A 74 -2.10 -3.03 -0.50
CA LEU A 74 -2.08 -4.40 0.01
C LEU A 74 -0.69 -5.01 -0.15
N VAL A 75 -0.06 -4.80 -1.31
CA VAL A 75 1.31 -5.24 -1.57
C VAL A 75 2.29 -4.51 -0.66
N GLY A 76 2.14 -3.19 -0.50
CA GLY A 76 2.97 -2.37 0.38
C GLY A 76 2.86 -2.76 1.86
N ALA A 77 1.65 -3.03 2.34
CA ALA A 77 1.39 -3.51 3.70
C ALA A 77 2.00 -4.90 3.91
N LEU A 78 1.79 -5.81 2.96
CA LEU A 78 2.38 -7.15 3.01
C LEU A 78 3.93 -7.07 3.02
N ALA A 79 4.53 -6.19 2.21
CA ALA A 79 5.96 -5.93 2.20
C ALA A 79 6.46 -5.24 3.49
N ALA A 80 5.68 -4.39 4.14
CA ALA A 80 6.00 -3.81 5.44
C ALA A 80 5.97 -4.88 6.55
N ASP A 81 4.89 -5.66 6.61
CA ASP A 81 4.70 -6.79 7.55
C ASP A 81 5.74 -7.90 7.33
N SER A 82 6.32 -7.95 6.12
CA SER A 82 7.36 -8.91 5.78
C SER A 82 8.66 -8.79 6.51
N ARG A 83 9.05 -7.56 6.80
CA ARG A 83 10.33 -7.30 7.43
C ARG A 83 10.29 -7.59 8.94
N LEU A 84 9.11 -7.86 9.50
CA LEU A 84 8.91 -8.20 10.92
C LEU A 84 8.67 -9.69 11.20
N GLY A 85 8.70 -10.57 10.20
CA GLY A 85 8.83 -12.04 10.39
C GLY A 85 7.65 -12.93 9.98
N ARG A 86 6.49 -12.39 9.58
CA ARG A 86 5.28 -13.18 9.21
C ARG A 86 5.15 -13.52 7.72
N TYR A 87 5.90 -12.86 6.84
CA TYR A 87 5.69 -12.92 5.38
C TYR A 87 6.25 -14.14 4.68
N ARG A 88 7.22 -14.83 5.30
CA ARG A 88 7.72 -16.09 4.77
C ARG A 88 6.59 -17.10 4.59
N ALA A 89 5.62 -17.14 5.51
CA ALA A 89 4.48 -18.04 5.44
C ALA A 89 3.46 -17.62 4.36
N VAL A 90 3.12 -16.33 4.28
CA VAL A 90 2.13 -15.83 3.31
C VAL A 90 2.66 -15.90 1.88
N LEU A 91 3.94 -15.59 1.65
CA LEU A 91 4.57 -15.79 0.34
C LEU A 91 4.62 -17.26 -0.05
N LEU A 92 5.00 -18.17 0.86
CA LEU A 92 5.00 -19.59 0.56
C LEU A 92 3.59 -20.06 0.17
N ALA A 93 2.57 -19.64 0.92
CA ALA A 93 1.18 -19.97 0.62
C ALA A 93 0.72 -19.40 -0.74
N GLY A 94 1.10 -18.16 -1.07
CA GLY A 94 0.80 -17.53 -2.36
C GLY A 94 1.49 -18.22 -3.54
N VAL A 95 2.78 -18.55 -3.40
CA VAL A 95 3.54 -19.30 -4.44
C VAL A 95 2.97 -20.70 -4.61
N LEU A 96 2.67 -21.41 -3.51
CA LEU A 96 2.01 -22.72 -3.57
C LEU A 96 0.64 -22.65 -4.23
N TYR A 97 -0.14 -21.59 -3.97
CA TYR A 97 -1.45 -21.38 -4.60
C TYR A 97 -1.33 -21.15 -6.11
N LEU A 98 -0.38 -20.32 -6.55
CA LEU A 98 -0.15 -20.07 -7.98
C LEU A 98 0.41 -21.30 -8.71
N LEU A 99 1.32 -22.04 -8.07
CA LEU A 99 1.80 -23.32 -8.60
C LEU A 99 0.67 -24.36 -8.65
N ALA A 100 -0.19 -24.42 -7.63
CA ALA A 100 -1.34 -25.32 -7.58
C ALA A 100 -2.40 -24.98 -8.65
N PHE A 101 -2.65 -23.69 -8.86
CA PHE A 101 -3.56 -23.20 -9.90
C PHE A 101 -2.97 -23.40 -11.31
N GLY A 102 -1.67 -23.14 -11.46
CA GLY A 102 -0.92 -23.34 -12.70
C GLY A 102 -0.80 -24.82 -13.11
N TYR A 103 -0.53 -25.73 -12.18
CA TYR A 103 -0.49 -27.17 -12.48
C TYR A 103 -1.89 -27.69 -12.89
N LYS A 104 -2.97 -27.18 -12.30
CA LYS A 104 -4.34 -27.52 -12.71
C LYS A 104 -4.72 -26.95 -14.08
N SER A 105 -4.02 -25.91 -14.54
CA SER A 105 -4.26 -25.27 -15.84
C SER A 105 -3.52 -25.95 -17.01
N GLY A 106 -2.68 -26.97 -16.72
CA GLY A 106 -1.86 -27.68 -17.71
C GLY A 106 -2.35 -29.07 -18.13
N CYS A 107 -3.43 -29.60 -17.56
CA CYS A 107 -3.99 -30.91 -17.95
C CYS A 107 -5.32 -30.70 -18.70
N GLY A 108 -5.22 -30.30 -19.96
CA GLY A 108 -6.35 -30.00 -20.81
C GLY A 108 -5.93 -29.80 -22.27
N ARG A 109 -5.22 -30.79 -22.84
CA ARG A 109 -5.23 -31.07 -24.27
C ARG A 109 -5.14 -32.59 -24.45
#